data_AF-A0A7C5KBK0-F1
#
_entry.id   AF-A0A7C5KBK0-F1
#
_cell.length_a   1.000
_cell.length_b   1.000
_cell.length_c   1.000
_cell.angle_alpha   90.00
_cell.angle_beta   90.00
_cell.angle_gamma   90.00
#
_symmetry.space_group_name_H-M   'P 1'
#
loop_
_entity.id
_entity.type
_entity.pdbx_description
1 polymer ?
#
loop_
_entity_poly.entity_id
_entity_poly.type
_entity_poly.pdbx_seq_one_letter_code
_entity_poly.pdbx_strand_id
1 'polypeptide(L)'
;MAKYLWDNGFRSISFEKSVPNGHENMCIDIYEESLVLFVECERQPERKAVIERLKRLKDAYPTAKFVLATQDRVGWRALRLGQVADEVWVVCRDGRILTPAEWAEERRRTLQSIFNDAELQGLINIYSQTLEDYEKFRELSLEEETYWRQLLTQTCLKTRHFKAEWLQSLAVKGVWRKHVEAAERQLQEVKNRVMGKVVELLNAILSLSSPYIMTLDGNGEITVAVDWDAWQWLGWKDYPSKNPAAATHYRILEENLQKELKIATRNIKPKRMENKNEIKSTVELRQQIKELQIMMDDVESMIQTLLKMSKNQQPTQTAITH
;
A
#
# COMPACT_ATOMS: atom_id res chain seq x y z
N MET A 1 17.84 -18.74 0.40
CA MET A 1 18.51 -19.55 -0.63
C MET A 1 19.34 -20.69 -0.04
N ALA A 2 20.44 -20.43 0.68
CA ALA A 2 21.27 -21.46 1.30
C ALA A 2 20.49 -22.49 2.15
N LYS A 3 19.59 -21.97 3.01
CA LYS A 3 18.69 -22.80 3.81
C LYS A 3 17.77 -23.68 2.95
N TYR A 4 17.18 -23.14 1.88
CA TYR A 4 16.34 -23.93 0.97
C TYR A 4 17.12 -25.07 0.31
N LEU A 5 18.34 -24.80 -0.16
CA LEU A 5 19.20 -25.83 -0.72
C LEU A 5 19.49 -26.91 0.34
N TRP A 6 19.83 -26.51 1.55
CA TRP A 6 20.04 -27.44 2.65
C TRP A 6 18.79 -28.27 2.98
N ASP A 7 17.62 -27.66 3.05
CA ASP A 7 16.37 -28.35 3.36
C ASP A 7 15.99 -29.37 2.25
N ASN A 8 16.44 -29.14 1.01
CA ASN A 8 16.25 -30.05 -0.13
C ASN A 8 17.38 -31.09 -0.30
N GLY A 9 18.22 -31.29 0.72
CA GLY A 9 19.23 -32.36 0.73
C GLY A 9 20.55 -32.00 0.04
N PHE A 10 20.72 -30.76 -0.44
CA PHE A 10 22.00 -30.28 -0.95
C PHE A 10 22.97 -30.03 0.22
N ARG A 11 24.19 -30.58 0.15
CA ARG A 11 25.14 -30.55 1.27
C ARG A 11 26.50 -29.96 0.90
N SER A 12 26.91 -29.98 -0.37
CA SER A 12 28.16 -29.39 -0.84
C SER A 12 27.90 -28.03 -1.49
N ILE A 13 27.62 -27.01 -0.67
CA ILE A 13 27.26 -25.65 -1.10
C ILE A 13 28.45 -24.71 -0.88
N SER A 14 28.88 -24.05 -1.95
CA SER A 14 29.90 -22.99 -1.94
C SER A 14 29.27 -21.65 -2.32
N PHE A 15 29.74 -20.56 -1.72
CA PHE A 15 29.31 -19.19 -2.04
C PHE A 15 30.43 -18.45 -2.76
N GLU A 16 30.07 -17.58 -3.70
CA GLU A 16 31.01 -16.74 -4.46
C GLU A 16 32.16 -17.55 -5.07
N LYS A 17 31.81 -18.70 -5.68
CA LYS A 17 32.80 -19.64 -6.22
C LYS A 17 33.38 -19.09 -7.51
N SER A 18 34.68 -18.82 -7.51
CA SER A 18 35.43 -18.53 -8.72
C SER A 18 35.58 -19.80 -9.56
N VAL A 19 35.06 -19.77 -10.79
CA VAL A 19 35.20 -20.83 -11.79
C VAL A 19 35.99 -20.33 -13.01
N PRO A 20 36.90 -21.14 -13.56
CA PRO A 20 37.63 -20.76 -14.77
C PRO A 20 36.68 -20.70 -15.98
N ASN A 21 36.82 -19.68 -16.82
CA ASN A 21 36.15 -19.56 -18.12
C ASN A 21 37.13 -19.02 -19.17
N GLY A 22 37.91 -19.92 -19.78
CA GLY A 22 38.98 -19.55 -20.71
C GLY A 22 40.11 -18.79 -20.00
N HIS A 23 40.30 -17.51 -20.33
CA HIS A 23 41.32 -16.63 -19.75
C HIS A 23 40.84 -15.78 -18.57
N GLU A 24 39.53 -15.80 -18.27
CA GLU A 24 38.93 -15.04 -17.17
C GLU A 24 38.32 -15.98 -16.13
N ASN A 25 38.34 -15.57 -14.87
CA ASN A 25 37.59 -16.24 -13.81
C ASN A 25 36.21 -15.59 -13.69
N MET A 26 35.16 -16.41 -13.67
CA MET A 26 33.80 -15.97 -13.36
C MET A 26 33.45 -16.35 -11.94
N CYS A 27 32.86 -15.43 -11.17
CA CYS A 27 32.34 -15.72 -9.85
C CYS A 27 30.88 -16.17 -9.96
N ILE A 28 30.53 -17.34 -9.40
CA ILE A 28 29.15 -17.83 -9.27
C ILE A 28 28.69 -17.57 -7.84
N ASP A 29 27.50 -16.99 -7.68
CA ASP A 29 27.00 -16.63 -6.34
C ASP A 29 26.83 -17.85 -5.44
N ILE A 30 26.24 -18.94 -5.95
CA ILE A 30 26.13 -20.21 -5.23
C ILE A 30 26.41 -21.36 -6.17
N TYR A 31 27.31 -22.26 -5.76
CA TYR A 31 27.61 -23.49 -6.44
C TYR A 31 27.28 -24.70 -5.56
N GLU A 32 26.59 -25.69 -6.12
CA GLU A 32 26.34 -26.98 -5.47
C GLU A 32 27.00 -28.10 -6.27
N GLU A 33 27.83 -28.90 -5.62
CA GLU A 33 28.69 -29.87 -6.29
C GLU A 33 27.96 -31.15 -6.71
N SER A 34 27.02 -31.63 -5.91
CA SER A 34 26.39 -32.95 -6.08
C SER A 34 25.62 -33.06 -7.41
N LEU A 35 24.94 -31.98 -7.81
CA LEU A 35 24.23 -31.89 -9.10
C LEU A 35 24.90 -30.92 -10.08
N VAL A 36 26.08 -30.38 -9.75
CA VAL A 36 26.75 -29.34 -10.54
C VAL A 36 25.77 -28.19 -10.82
N LEU A 37 25.17 -27.66 -9.75
CA LEU A 37 24.16 -26.60 -9.81
C LEU A 37 24.84 -25.24 -9.68
N PHE A 38 24.59 -24.36 -10.63
CA PHE A 38 25.08 -22.98 -10.65
C PHE A 38 23.88 -22.07 -10.41
N VAL A 39 23.84 -21.37 -9.29
CA VAL A 39 22.77 -20.43 -8.96
C VAL A 39 23.31 -19.01 -9.02
N GLU A 40 22.76 -18.22 -9.94
CA GLU A 40 23.04 -16.79 -10.10
C GLU A 40 21.94 -15.97 -9.43
N CYS A 41 22.30 -15.08 -8.52
CA CYS A 41 21.39 -14.30 -7.69
C CYS A 41 21.29 -12.85 -8.20
N GLU A 42 20.24 -12.56 -8.96
CA GLU A 42 20.03 -11.26 -9.61
C GLU A 42 19.01 -10.39 -8.86
N ARG A 43 19.47 -9.24 -8.34
CA ARG A 43 18.60 -8.25 -7.68
C ARG A 43 17.76 -7.45 -8.67
N GLN A 44 18.29 -7.20 -9.86
CA GLN A 44 17.62 -6.54 -10.97
C GLN A 44 18.09 -7.15 -12.30
N PRO A 45 17.51 -8.27 -12.73
CA PRO A 45 18.00 -8.98 -13.90
C PRO A 45 17.78 -8.15 -15.17
N GLU A 46 18.87 -7.76 -15.82
CA GLU A 46 18.84 -7.22 -17.17
C GLU A 46 18.89 -8.37 -18.18
N ARG A 47 17.80 -8.55 -18.94
CA ARG A 47 17.63 -9.72 -19.82
C ARG A 47 18.84 -9.98 -20.74
N LYS A 48 19.42 -8.93 -21.34
CA LYS A 48 20.56 -9.09 -22.26
C LYS A 48 21.82 -9.55 -21.51
N ALA A 49 22.14 -8.90 -20.39
CA ALA A 49 23.31 -9.24 -19.58
C ALA A 49 23.23 -10.66 -19.02
N VAL A 50 22.05 -11.05 -18.51
CA VAL A 50 21.82 -12.40 -17.98
C VAL A 50 21.94 -13.47 -19.07
N ILE A 51 21.36 -13.24 -20.26
CA ILE A 51 21.48 -14.18 -21.40
C ILE A 51 22.94 -14.36 -21.79
N GLU A 52 23.68 -13.26 -21.94
CA GLU A 52 25.08 -13.32 -22.36
C GLU A 52 25.93 -14.05 -21.33
N ARG A 53 25.74 -13.76 -20.04
CA ARG A 53 26.44 -14.40 -18.93
C ARG A 53 26.15 -15.91 -18.86
N LEU A 54 24.87 -16.29 -18.90
CA LEU A 54 24.50 -17.71 -18.86
C LEU A 54 24.97 -18.46 -20.09
N LYS A 55 24.98 -17.84 -21.28
CA LYS A 55 25.54 -18.45 -22.48
C LYS A 55 27.01 -18.78 -22.29
N ARG A 56 27.82 -17.82 -21.83
CA ARG A 56 29.25 -18.03 -21.55
C ARG A 56 29.50 -19.13 -20.52
N LEU A 57 28.65 -19.22 -19.49
CA LEU A 57 28.77 -20.27 -18.48
C LEU A 57 28.35 -21.65 -19.02
N LYS A 58 27.26 -21.72 -19.80
CA LYS A 58 26.81 -22.96 -20.46
C LYS A 58 27.84 -23.50 -21.45
N ASP A 59 28.51 -22.62 -22.19
CA ASP A 59 29.57 -23.01 -23.12
C ASP A 59 30.79 -23.60 -22.37
N ALA A 60 31.13 -23.06 -21.19
CA ALA A 60 32.24 -23.54 -20.36
C ALA A 60 31.90 -24.79 -19.52
N TYR A 61 30.64 -24.93 -19.10
CA TYR A 61 30.15 -25.98 -18.22
C TYR A 61 28.87 -26.61 -18.78
N PRO A 62 28.97 -27.42 -19.86
CA PRO A 62 27.79 -27.93 -20.58
C PRO A 62 26.97 -28.95 -19.78
N THR A 63 27.55 -29.54 -18.73
CA THR A 63 26.88 -30.51 -17.85
C THR A 63 26.28 -29.86 -16.60
N ALA A 64 26.54 -28.57 -16.37
CA ALA A 64 26.01 -27.85 -15.22
C ALA A 64 24.54 -27.47 -15.43
N LYS A 65 23.78 -27.47 -14.34
CA LYS A 65 22.40 -26.96 -14.32
C LYS A 65 22.42 -25.52 -13.83
N PHE A 66 21.80 -24.63 -14.59
CA PHE A 66 21.79 -23.20 -14.33
C PHE A 66 20.46 -22.74 -13.77
N VAL A 67 20.52 -22.09 -12.61
CA VAL A 67 19.38 -21.51 -11.93
C VAL A 67 19.56 -20.01 -11.83
N LEU A 68 18.56 -19.27 -12.28
CA LEU A 68 18.48 -17.83 -12.04
C LEU A 68 17.57 -17.55 -10.86
N ALA A 69 18.14 -17.15 -9.73
CA ALA A 69 17.40 -16.70 -8.56
C ALA A 69 17.18 -15.19 -8.61
N THR A 70 15.93 -14.75 -8.46
CA THR A 70 15.54 -13.34 -8.50
C THR A 70 14.80 -12.96 -7.23
N GLN A 71 14.89 -11.69 -6.82
CA GLN A 71 14.13 -11.20 -5.67
C GLN A 71 12.63 -11.10 -5.99
N ASP A 72 11.79 -11.34 -4.98
CA ASP A 72 10.31 -11.22 -5.04
C ASP A 72 9.81 -9.99 -5.81
N ARG A 73 10.39 -8.82 -5.52
CA ARG A 73 10.03 -7.52 -6.15
C ARG A 73 10.14 -7.48 -7.68
N VAL A 74 10.97 -8.36 -8.25
CA VAL A 74 11.17 -8.49 -9.70
C VAL A 74 10.56 -9.78 -10.24
N GLY A 75 9.72 -10.48 -9.49
CA GLY A 75 9.07 -11.74 -9.90
C GLY A 75 8.30 -11.63 -11.23
N TRP A 76 7.66 -10.47 -11.49
CA TRP A 76 7.01 -10.22 -12.79
C TRP A 76 8.00 -10.19 -13.96
N ARG A 77 9.25 -9.79 -13.73
CA ARG A 77 10.33 -9.85 -14.72
C ARG A 77 10.85 -11.28 -14.86
N ALA A 78 10.91 -12.05 -13.77
CA ALA A 78 11.33 -13.46 -13.76
C ALA A 78 10.49 -14.32 -14.72
N LEU A 79 9.18 -14.04 -14.84
CA LEU A 79 8.31 -14.67 -15.85
C LEU A 79 8.83 -14.56 -17.29
N ARG A 80 9.50 -13.45 -17.63
CA ARG A 80 10.06 -13.21 -18.97
C ARG A 80 11.43 -13.84 -19.17
N LEU A 81 12.01 -14.38 -18.09
CA LEU A 81 13.34 -15.00 -18.05
C LEU A 81 13.26 -16.53 -17.99
N GLY A 82 12.07 -17.12 -17.98
CA GLY A 82 11.87 -18.59 -17.87
C GLY A 82 12.51 -19.42 -18.99
N GLN A 83 13.01 -18.81 -20.06
CA GLN A 83 13.73 -19.48 -21.16
C GLN A 83 15.24 -19.22 -21.14
N VAL A 84 15.74 -18.44 -20.17
CA VAL A 84 17.12 -17.93 -20.14
C VAL A 84 18.02 -18.85 -19.31
N ALA A 85 17.47 -19.50 -18.28
CA ALA A 85 18.12 -20.48 -17.42
C ALA A 85 17.38 -21.83 -17.49
N ASP A 86 17.98 -22.89 -16.94
CA ASP A 86 17.31 -24.20 -16.87
C ASP A 86 16.18 -24.16 -15.84
N GLU A 87 16.36 -23.38 -14.76
CA GLU A 87 15.29 -22.98 -13.86
C GLU A 87 15.39 -21.50 -13.48
N VAL A 88 14.24 -20.91 -13.16
CA VAL A 88 14.16 -19.57 -12.58
C VAL A 88 13.46 -19.69 -11.25
N TRP A 89 14.04 -19.10 -10.22
CA TRP A 89 13.50 -19.07 -8.87
C TRP A 89 13.18 -17.63 -8.48
N VAL A 90 12.05 -17.45 -7.81
CA VAL A 90 11.70 -16.20 -7.15
C VAL A 90 11.86 -16.42 -5.64
N VAL A 91 12.76 -15.66 -5.05
CA VAL A 91 13.07 -15.72 -3.62
C VAL A 91 12.17 -14.72 -2.90
N CYS A 92 11.20 -15.23 -2.15
CA CYS A 92 10.28 -14.44 -1.36
C CYS A 92 10.97 -13.85 -0.13
N ARG A 93 10.46 -12.72 0.35
CA ARG A 93 11.00 -12.03 1.54
C ARG A 93 10.96 -12.92 2.79
N ASP A 94 9.95 -13.78 2.90
CA ASP A 94 9.79 -14.75 3.98
C ASP A 94 10.74 -15.98 3.87
N GLY A 95 11.59 -16.01 2.85
CA GLY A 95 12.57 -17.06 2.62
C GLY A 95 12.06 -18.23 1.78
N ARG A 96 10.78 -18.26 1.39
CA ARG A 96 10.25 -19.25 0.44
C ARG A 96 10.85 -19.04 -0.94
N ILE A 97 10.91 -20.13 -1.70
CA ILE A 97 11.35 -20.13 -3.09
C ILE A 97 10.22 -20.68 -3.94
N LEU A 98 9.80 -19.89 -4.92
CA LEU A 98 8.70 -20.21 -5.82
C LEU A 98 9.19 -20.20 -7.26
N THR A 99 8.57 -21.00 -8.11
CA THR A 99 8.69 -20.79 -9.55
C THR A 99 7.99 -19.46 -9.94
N PRO A 100 8.35 -18.83 -11.07
CA PRO A 100 7.71 -17.60 -11.51
C PRO A 100 6.18 -17.73 -11.65
N ALA A 101 5.69 -18.92 -12.03
CA ALA A 101 4.27 -19.18 -12.17
C ALA A 101 3.55 -19.27 -10.82
N GLU A 102 4.11 -20.02 -9.86
CA GLU A 102 3.58 -20.11 -8.49
C GLU A 102 3.59 -18.75 -7.81
N TRP A 103 4.70 -18.02 -7.93
CA TRP A 103 4.83 -16.68 -7.42
C TRP A 103 3.76 -15.74 -8.01
N ALA A 104 3.55 -15.77 -9.33
CA ALA A 104 2.57 -14.91 -9.99
C ALA A 104 1.13 -15.25 -9.57
N GLU A 105 0.83 -16.52 -9.33
CA GLU A 105 -0.48 -16.98 -8.86
C GLU A 105 -0.70 -16.58 -7.39
N GLU A 106 0.28 -16.79 -6.52
CA GLU A 106 0.21 -16.35 -5.13
C GLU A 106 0.09 -14.83 -5.02
N ARG A 107 0.84 -14.10 -5.84
CA ARG A 107 0.73 -12.65 -5.91
C ARG A 107 -0.64 -12.21 -6.40
N ARG A 108 -1.20 -12.89 -7.41
CA ARG A 108 -2.56 -12.64 -7.88
C ARG A 108 -3.59 -12.87 -6.78
N ARG A 109 -3.49 -13.98 -6.03
CA ARG A 109 -4.39 -14.27 -4.91
C ARG A 109 -4.30 -13.22 -3.81
N THR A 110 -3.09 -12.82 -3.43
CA THR A 110 -2.86 -11.76 -2.44
C THR A 110 -3.48 -10.44 -2.89
N LEU A 111 -3.28 -10.07 -4.16
CA LEU A 111 -3.90 -8.87 -4.72
C LEU A 111 -5.42 -9.00 -4.78
N GLN A 112 -5.96 -10.15 -5.18
CA GLN A 112 -7.41 -10.39 -5.23
C GLN A 112 -8.06 -10.38 -3.83
N SER A 113 -7.41 -10.96 -2.82
CA SER A 113 -7.90 -10.92 -1.45
C SER A 113 -7.94 -9.49 -0.93
N ILE A 114 -7.02 -8.63 -1.38
CA ILE A 114 -7.03 -7.21 -1.05
C ILE A 114 -8.27 -6.50 -1.61
N PHE A 115 -8.67 -6.79 -2.85
CA PHE A 115 -9.84 -6.14 -3.48
C PHE A 115 -11.19 -6.76 -3.10
N ASN A 116 -11.20 -8.04 -2.72
CA ASN A 116 -12.40 -8.77 -2.30
C ASN A 116 -12.48 -8.92 -0.77
N ASP A 117 -11.84 -8.03 -0.03
CA ASP A 117 -11.83 -8.08 1.43
C ASP A 117 -13.25 -7.78 1.95
N ALA A 118 -13.96 -8.83 2.35
CA ALA A 118 -15.34 -8.75 2.83
C ALA A 118 -15.47 -7.90 4.10
N GLU A 119 -14.41 -7.84 4.91
CA GLU A 119 -14.36 -7.00 6.10
C GLU A 119 -14.28 -5.52 5.69
N LEU A 120 -13.40 -5.15 4.74
CA LEU A 120 -13.32 -3.79 4.22
C LEU A 120 -14.65 -3.35 3.56
N GLN A 121 -15.27 -4.21 2.75
CA GLN A 121 -16.58 -3.93 2.15
C GLN A 121 -17.66 -3.73 3.23
N GLY A 122 -17.66 -4.58 4.26
CA GLY A 122 -18.55 -4.43 5.41
C GLY A 122 -18.33 -3.10 6.15
N LEU A 123 -17.08 -2.73 6.40
CA LEU A 123 -16.72 -1.48 7.06
C LEU A 123 -17.13 -0.24 6.23
N ILE A 124 -16.95 -0.29 4.90
CA ILE A 124 -17.40 0.79 4.00
C ILE A 124 -18.92 0.94 4.06
N ASN A 125 -19.67 -0.16 4.03
CA ASN A 125 -21.14 -0.12 4.13
C ASN A 125 -21.59 0.46 5.48
N ILE A 126 -20.95 0.05 6.58
CA ILE A 126 -21.22 0.60 7.92
C ILE A 126 -20.90 2.11 7.95
N TYR A 127 -19.79 2.52 7.33
CA TYR A 127 -19.40 3.93 7.26
C TYR A 127 -20.46 4.75 6.53
N SER A 128 -20.91 4.31 5.36
CA SER A 128 -21.96 4.99 4.58
C SER A 128 -23.27 5.10 5.35
N GLN A 129 -23.71 4.02 6.01
CA GLN A 129 -24.92 4.06 6.83
C GLN A 129 -24.79 5.02 8.03
N THR A 130 -23.63 5.00 8.70
CA THR A 130 -23.37 5.90 9.84
C THR A 130 -23.31 7.35 9.40
N LEU A 131 -22.83 7.63 8.19
CA LEU A 131 -22.81 8.96 7.58
C LEU A 131 -24.23 9.47 7.32
N GLU A 132 -25.09 8.65 6.73
CA GLU A 132 -26.52 8.98 6.53
C GLU A 132 -27.22 9.29 7.86
N ASP A 133 -27.00 8.45 8.87
CA ASP A 133 -27.57 8.65 10.21
C ASP A 133 -27.06 9.96 10.85
N TYR A 134 -25.75 10.24 10.74
CA TYR A 134 -25.15 11.48 11.21
C TYR A 134 -25.77 12.71 10.53
N GLU A 135 -25.91 12.70 9.20
CA GLU A 135 -26.51 13.78 8.44
C GLU A 135 -27.97 14.03 8.85
N LYS A 136 -28.75 12.95 9.01
CA LYS A 136 -30.14 13.02 9.46
C LYS A 136 -30.27 13.59 10.88
N PHE A 137 -29.45 13.14 11.83
CA PHE A 137 -29.48 13.70 13.19
C PHE A 137 -29.04 15.16 13.22
N ARG A 138 -28.09 15.55 12.36
CA ARG A 138 -27.64 16.93 12.25
C ARG A 138 -28.73 17.84 11.71
N GLU A 139 -29.49 17.39 10.71
CA GLU A 139 -30.66 18.09 10.19
C GLU A 139 -31.74 18.26 11.26
N LEU A 140 -32.14 17.16 11.93
CA LEU A 140 -33.12 17.19 13.03
C LEU A 140 -32.68 18.10 14.18
N SER A 141 -31.39 18.11 14.52
CA SER A 141 -30.84 19.01 15.54
C SER A 141 -30.93 20.47 15.12
N LEU A 142 -30.72 20.79 13.85
CA LEU A 142 -30.83 22.16 13.32
C LEU A 142 -32.28 22.63 13.29
N GLU A 143 -33.21 21.77 12.88
CA GLU A 143 -34.64 22.03 12.90
C GLU A 143 -35.15 22.30 14.32
N GLU A 144 -34.75 21.45 15.28
CA GLU A 144 -35.11 21.60 16.69
C GLU A 144 -34.56 22.91 17.26
N GLU A 145 -33.28 23.22 17.02
CA GLU A 145 -32.67 24.47 17.48
C GLU A 145 -33.40 25.70 16.88
N THR A 146 -33.75 25.63 15.60
CA THR A 146 -34.49 26.69 14.91
C THR A 146 -35.89 26.87 15.50
N TYR A 147 -36.62 25.77 15.72
CA TYR A 147 -37.96 25.78 16.32
C TYR A 147 -37.94 26.45 17.70
N TRP A 148 -37.04 26.02 18.59
CA TRP A 148 -36.94 26.59 19.94
C TRP A 148 -36.53 28.06 19.92
N ARG A 149 -35.59 28.46 19.06
CA ARG A 149 -35.21 29.88 18.88
C ARG A 149 -36.41 30.72 18.41
N GLN A 150 -37.19 30.22 17.46
CA GLN A 150 -38.40 30.91 16.99
C GLN A 150 -39.45 31.04 18.11
N LEU A 151 -39.72 29.97 18.85
CA LEU A 151 -40.68 29.96 19.95
C LEU A 151 -40.28 30.94 21.06
N LEU A 152 -39.00 30.92 21.47
CA LEU A 152 -38.44 31.85 22.45
C LEU A 152 -38.55 33.30 21.97
N THR A 153 -38.19 33.56 20.71
CA THR A 153 -38.31 34.89 20.11
C THR A 153 -39.75 35.38 20.11
N GLN A 154 -40.72 34.55 19.69
CA GLN A 154 -42.13 34.90 19.71
C GLN A 154 -42.66 35.17 21.11
N THR A 155 -42.24 34.39 22.10
CA THR A 155 -42.65 34.55 23.50
C THR A 155 -42.08 35.85 24.06
N CYS A 156 -40.80 36.12 23.83
CA CYS A 156 -40.15 37.36 24.25
C CYS A 156 -40.75 38.60 23.57
N LEU A 157 -41.13 38.55 22.29
CA LEU A 157 -41.81 39.66 21.60
C LEU A 157 -43.19 39.96 22.19
N LYS A 158 -43.89 38.96 22.73
CA LYS A 158 -45.19 39.15 23.41
C LYS A 158 -45.03 39.76 24.80
N THR A 159 -43.92 39.50 25.48
CA THR A 159 -43.57 40.12 26.76
C THR A 159 -42.78 41.41 26.53
N ARG A 160 -43.42 42.59 26.66
CA ARG A 160 -42.92 43.94 26.32
C ARG A 160 -41.58 44.41 26.97
N HIS A 161 -40.78 43.53 27.57
CA HIS A 161 -39.61 43.87 28.39
C HIS A 161 -38.29 43.18 28.01
N PHE A 162 -38.16 42.52 26.86
CA PHE A 162 -36.91 41.81 26.49
C PHE A 162 -36.04 42.54 25.45
N LYS A 163 -34.73 42.59 25.71
CA LYS A 163 -33.70 43.08 24.77
C LYS A 163 -33.35 41.97 23.77
N ALA A 164 -33.30 42.30 22.47
CA ALA A 164 -33.01 41.36 21.39
C ALA A 164 -31.64 40.66 21.51
N GLU A 165 -30.65 41.32 22.09
CA GLU A 165 -29.29 40.78 22.34
C GLU A 165 -29.30 39.58 23.30
N TRP A 166 -30.27 39.51 24.22
CA TRP A 166 -30.41 38.40 25.17
C TRP A 166 -30.95 37.13 24.49
N LEU A 167 -31.82 37.27 23.50
CA LEU A 167 -32.33 36.17 22.69
C LEU A 167 -31.25 35.53 21.81
N GLN A 168 -30.32 36.33 21.29
CA GLN A 168 -29.22 35.85 20.45
C GLN A 168 -28.15 35.07 21.23
N SER A 169 -28.10 35.20 22.56
CA SER A 169 -27.15 34.50 23.44
C SER A 169 -27.73 33.25 24.11
N LEU A 170 -29.01 32.93 23.90
CA LEU A 170 -29.64 31.72 24.43
C LEU A 170 -29.17 30.47 23.68
N ALA A 171 -28.31 29.70 24.35
CA ALA A 171 -27.88 28.39 23.86
C ALA A 171 -29.00 27.36 24.05
N VAL A 172 -29.76 27.07 23.00
CA VAL A 172 -30.71 25.95 22.99
C VAL A 172 -29.92 24.66 22.76
N LYS A 173 -29.95 23.75 23.74
CA LYS A 173 -29.46 22.38 23.56
C LYS A 173 -30.65 21.46 23.38
N GLY A 174 -30.91 21.07 22.13
CA GLY A 174 -31.94 20.10 21.77
C GLY A 174 -31.58 18.66 22.16
N VAL A 175 -32.57 17.77 22.13
CA VAL A 175 -32.42 16.33 22.41
C VAL A 175 -31.54 15.66 21.35
N TRP A 176 -31.62 16.12 20.10
CA TRP A 176 -30.87 15.55 18.98
C TRP A 176 -29.35 15.77 19.06
N ARG A 177 -28.90 16.79 19.81
CA ARG A 177 -27.47 17.10 19.93
C ARG A 177 -26.65 15.92 20.47
N LYS A 178 -27.21 15.14 21.41
CA LYS A 178 -26.54 13.93 21.94
C LYS A 178 -26.43 12.83 20.89
N HIS A 179 -27.42 12.72 20.00
CA HIS A 179 -27.42 11.77 18.90
C HIS A 179 -26.41 12.17 17.82
N VAL A 180 -26.28 13.46 17.52
CA VAL A 180 -25.23 13.98 16.63
C VAL A 180 -23.84 13.66 17.18
N GLU A 181 -23.58 13.96 18.45
CA GLU A 181 -22.28 13.69 19.08
C GLU A 181 -21.95 12.19 19.14
N ALA A 182 -22.96 11.33 19.32
CA ALA A 182 -22.78 9.87 19.29
C ALA A 182 -22.50 9.35 17.87
N ALA A 183 -23.27 9.81 16.87
CA ALA A 183 -23.09 9.44 15.48
C ALA A 183 -21.73 9.93 14.93
N GLU A 184 -21.28 11.13 15.32
CA GLU A 184 -19.97 11.66 14.96
C GLU A 184 -18.83 10.80 15.50
N ARG A 185 -18.91 10.36 16.76
CA ARG A 185 -17.91 9.44 17.34
C ARG A 185 -17.90 8.10 16.62
N GLN A 186 -19.08 7.53 16.35
CA GLN A 186 -19.19 6.27 15.62
C GLN A 186 -18.63 6.40 14.20
N LEU A 187 -18.92 7.51 13.51
CA LEU A 187 -18.39 7.80 12.18
C LEU A 187 -16.85 7.85 12.19
N GLN A 188 -16.27 8.54 13.18
CA GLN A 188 -14.82 8.61 13.34
C GLN A 188 -14.19 7.24 13.67
N GLU A 189 -14.85 6.43 14.51
CA GLU A 189 -14.39 5.07 14.82
C GLU A 189 -14.37 4.18 13.57
N VAL A 190 -15.49 4.16 12.83
CA VAL A 190 -15.60 3.35 11.61
C VAL A 190 -14.61 3.85 10.55
N LYS A 191 -14.45 5.17 10.40
CA LYS A 191 -13.43 5.77 9.53
C LYS A 191 -12.03 5.26 9.87
N ASN A 192 -11.65 5.30 11.14
CA ASN A 192 -10.33 4.83 11.59
C ASN A 192 -10.13 3.34 11.28
N ARG A 193 -11.18 2.52 11.42
CA ARG A 193 -11.13 1.09 11.09
C ARG A 193 -10.99 0.85 9.58
N VAL A 194 -11.74 1.59 8.74
CA VAL A 194 -11.60 1.56 7.28
C VAL A 194 -10.17 1.93 6.90
N MET A 195 -9.66 3.04 7.43
CA MET A 195 -8.31 3.53 7.14
C MET A 195 -7.22 2.55 7.60
N GLY A 196 -7.38 1.95 8.79
CA GLY A 196 -6.47 0.92 9.30
C GLY A 196 -6.39 -0.26 8.34
N LYS A 197 -7.55 -0.74 7.87
CA LYS A 197 -7.60 -1.83 6.90
C LYS A 197 -6.97 -1.43 5.56
N VAL A 198 -7.26 -0.24 5.04
CA VAL A 198 -6.62 0.27 3.82
C VAL A 198 -5.10 0.32 3.96
N VAL A 199 -4.57 0.80 5.10
CA VAL A 199 -3.14 0.85 5.38
C VAL A 199 -2.51 -0.55 5.40
N GLU A 200 -3.13 -1.52 6.04
CA GLU A 200 -2.69 -2.93 6.03
C GLU A 200 -2.57 -3.48 4.60
N LEU A 201 -3.59 -3.23 3.79
CA LEU A 201 -3.65 -3.69 2.40
C LEU A 201 -2.57 -3.03 1.53
N LEU A 202 -2.34 -1.73 1.71
CA LEU A 202 -1.28 -1.02 1.02
C LEU A 202 0.11 -1.52 1.45
N ASN A 203 0.33 -1.82 2.74
CA ASN A 203 1.58 -2.39 3.22
C ASN A 203 1.87 -3.78 2.64
N ALA A 204 0.84 -4.62 2.45
CA ALA A 204 1.00 -5.91 1.76
C ALA A 204 1.47 -5.76 0.30
N ILE A 205 1.15 -4.62 -0.32
CA ILE A 205 1.65 -4.26 -1.65
C ILE A 205 3.08 -3.71 -1.56
N LEU A 206 3.28 -2.69 -0.72
CA LEU A 206 4.51 -1.91 -0.62
C LEU A 206 5.70 -2.70 -0.07
N SER A 207 5.47 -3.63 0.87
CA SER A 207 6.53 -4.42 1.51
C SER A 207 7.43 -5.20 0.54
N LEU A 208 7.00 -5.38 -0.71
CA LEU A 208 7.80 -6.01 -1.76
C LEU A 208 8.73 -5.04 -2.47
N SER A 209 8.36 -3.77 -2.61
CA SER A 209 9.05 -2.82 -3.50
C SER A 209 9.61 -1.61 -2.76
N SER A 210 9.30 -1.49 -1.47
CA SER A 210 9.61 -0.34 -0.65
C SER A 210 10.03 -0.76 0.76
N PRO A 211 11.02 -0.07 1.36
CA PRO A 211 11.36 -0.22 2.76
C PRO A 211 10.44 0.60 3.68
N TYR A 212 9.44 1.28 3.14
CA TYR A 212 8.53 2.10 3.92
C TYR A 212 7.28 1.32 4.30
N ILE A 213 6.90 1.45 5.57
CA ILE A 213 5.67 0.91 6.14
C ILE A 213 4.81 2.08 6.61
N MET A 214 3.51 1.98 6.38
CA MET A 214 2.52 2.96 6.82
C MET A 214 1.84 2.45 8.09
N THR A 215 1.56 3.34 9.02
CA THR A 215 0.82 3.05 10.26
C THR A 215 -0.23 4.13 10.49
N LEU A 216 -1.35 3.76 11.10
CA LEU A 216 -2.37 4.72 11.51
C LEU A 216 -2.15 5.07 12.99
N ASP A 217 -2.07 6.35 13.32
CA ASP A 217 -1.96 6.78 14.72
C ASP A 217 -3.35 6.84 15.41
N GLY A 218 -3.36 7.16 16.71
CA GLY A 218 -4.59 7.25 17.50
C GLY A 218 -5.56 8.36 17.07
N ASN A 219 -5.12 9.28 16.20
CA ASN A 219 -5.93 10.37 15.66
C ASN A 219 -6.44 10.07 14.24
N GLY A 220 -6.09 8.91 13.67
CA GLY A 220 -6.43 8.56 12.30
C GLY A 220 -5.49 9.19 11.26
N GLU A 221 -4.32 9.67 11.66
CA GLU A 221 -3.28 10.17 10.75
C GLU A 221 -2.38 9.02 10.29
N ILE A 222 -2.04 9.03 9.00
CA ILE A 222 -1.09 8.07 8.43
C ILE A 222 0.32 8.56 8.72
N THR A 223 1.08 7.72 9.42
CA THR A 223 2.51 7.89 9.68
C THR A 223 3.30 6.92 8.81
N VAL A 224 4.50 7.32 8.39
CA VAL A 224 5.38 6.50 7.54
C VAL A 224 6.68 6.25 8.28
N ALA A 225 7.05 4.98 8.42
CA ALA A 225 8.29 4.55 9.04
C ALA A 225 9.14 3.72 8.06
N VAL A 226 10.40 3.53 8.42
CA VAL A 226 11.32 2.64 7.69
C VAL A 226 11.29 1.27 8.34
N ASP A 227 10.89 0.27 7.57
CA ASP A 227 11.11 -1.14 7.84
C ASP A 227 12.56 -1.49 7.46
N TRP A 228 13.43 -1.58 8.48
CA TRP A 228 14.86 -1.83 8.30
C TRP A 228 15.15 -3.21 7.72
N ASP A 229 14.32 -4.20 8.00
CA ASP A 229 14.46 -5.54 7.42
C ASP A 229 14.15 -5.50 5.92
N ALA A 230 13.10 -4.77 5.53
CA ALA A 230 12.80 -4.51 4.13
C ALA A 230 13.91 -3.70 3.44
N TRP A 231 14.47 -2.69 4.12
CA TRP A 231 15.58 -1.89 3.59
C TRP A 231 16.80 -2.74 3.26
N GLN A 232 17.20 -3.63 4.18
CA GLN A 232 18.31 -4.55 3.97
C GLN A 232 18.00 -5.54 2.85
N TRP A 233 16.81 -6.14 2.87
CA TRP A 233 16.35 -7.10 1.85
C TRP A 233 16.36 -6.49 0.44
N LEU A 234 15.87 -5.26 0.30
CA LEU A 234 15.84 -4.56 -0.98
C LEU A 234 17.22 -4.05 -1.41
N GLY A 235 18.22 -4.10 -0.51
CA GLY A 235 19.60 -3.70 -0.77
C GLY A 235 19.71 -2.22 -1.09
N TRP A 236 18.88 -1.37 -0.46
CA TRP A 236 18.99 0.08 -0.59
C TRP A 236 20.31 0.52 0.04
N LYS A 237 21.04 1.43 -0.62
CA LYS A 237 22.37 1.88 -0.15
C LYS A 237 22.30 3.23 0.57
N ASP A 238 21.25 4.01 0.32
CA ASP A 238 21.10 5.34 0.88
C ASP A 238 20.36 5.30 2.21
N TYR A 239 20.93 5.98 3.21
CA TYR A 239 20.32 6.12 4.53
C TYR A 239 19.11 7.07 4.44
N PRO A 240 17.90 6.66 4.88
CA PRO A 240 16.68 7.46 4.72
C PRO A 240 16.77 8.88 5.33
N SER A 241 17.58 9.08 6.37
CA SER A 241 17.70 10.35 7.09
C SER A 241 18.84 11.29 6.63
N LYS A 242 19.63 10.92 5.61
CA LYS A 242 20.75 11.76 5.11
C LYS A 242 20.51 12.39 3.73
N ASN A 243 19.31 12.29 3.15
CA ASN A 243 19.08 12.74 1.78
C ASN A 243 17.90 13.74 1.66
N PRO A 244 18.09 14.94 1.08
CA PRO A 244 17.01 15.83 0.62
C PRO A 244 16.06 15.16 -0.41
N ALA A 245 16.38 13.96 -0.90
CA ALA A 245 15.62 13.22 -1.91
C ALA A 245 14.48 12.33 -1.35
N ALA A 246 13.89 12.67 -0.20
CA ALA A 246 12.67 12.00 0.28
C ALA A 246 11.57 11.99 -0.81
N ALA A 247 11.46 13.08 -1.58
CA ALA A 247 10.56 13.18 -2.73
C ALA A 247 10.83 12.13 -3.83
N THR A 248 12.09 11.75 -4.06
CA THR A 248 12.46 10.72 -5.04
C THR A 248 12.07 9.32 -4.55
N HIS A 249 12.23 9.05 -3.26
CA HIS A 249 11.80 7.79 -2.65
C HIS A 249 10.27 7.65 -2.65
N TYR A 250 9.54 8.72 -2.33
CA TYR A 250 8.07 8.74 -2.42
C TYR A 250 7.57 8.58 -3.87
N ARG A 251 8.27 9.16 -4.86
CA ARG A 251 7.93 8.95 -6.28
C ARG A 251 8.14 7.50 -6.72
N ILE A 252 9.22 6.85 -6.28
CA ILE A 252 9.47 5.42 -6.57
C ILE A 252 8.39 4.55 -5.93
N LEU A 253 8.00 4.86 -4.69
CA LEU A 253 6.89 4.21 -3.98
C LEU A 253 5.59 4.32 -4.77
N GLU A 254 5.23 5.54 -5.19
CA GLU A 254 4.03 5.84 -5.96
C GLU A 254 4.02 5.10 -7.31
N GLU A 255 5.11 5.18 -8.07
CA GLU A 255 5.24 4.49 -9.37
C GLU A 255 5.10 2.97 -9.24
N ASN A 256 5.64 2.37 -8.18
CA ASN A 256 5.55 0.93 -7.94
C ASN A 256 4.14 0.53 -7.48
N LEU A 257 3.54 1.30 -6.56
CA LEU A 257 2.16 1.10 -6.14
C LEU A 257 1.21 1.15 -7.33
N GLN A 258 1.31 2.17 -8.18
CA GLN A 258 0.49 2.30 -9.39
C GLN A 258 0.68 1.12 -10.35
N LYS A 259 1.91 0.62 -10.54
CA LYS A 259 2.16 -0.57 -11.38
C LYS A 259 1.50 -1.81 -10.81
N GLU A 260 1.59 -2.03 -9.51
CA GLU A 260 1.01 -3.19 -8.85
C GLU A 260 -0.52 -3.13 -8.82
N LEU A 261 -1.10 -1.97 -8.50
CA LEU A 261 -2.52 -1.70 -8.61
C LEU A 261 -3.02 -1.92 -10.04
N LYS A 262 -2.27 -1.46 -11.04
CA LYS A 262 -2.61 -1.68 -12.46
C LYS A 262 -2.56 -3.16 -12.85
N ILE A 263 -1.66 -3.95 -12.30
CA ILE A 263 -1.58 -5.40 -12.54
C ILE A 263 -2.77 -6.11 -11.89
N ALA A 264 -3.08 -5.75 -10.65
CA ALA A 264 -4.21 -6.30 -9.92
C ALA A 264 -5.55 -6.00 -10.62
N THR A 265 -5.73 -4.74 -11.05
CA THR A 265 -6.97 -4.26 -11.69
C THR A 265 -7.10 -4.68 -13.15
N ARG A 266 -6.00 -4.95 -13.88
CA ARG A 266 -6.04 -5.42 -15.28
C ARG A 266 -6.73 -6.76 -15.48
N ASN A 267 -6.75 -7.62 -14.46
CA ASN A 267 -7.46 -8.90 -14.50
C ASN A 267 -8.91 -8.80 -13.98
N ILE A 268 -9.31 -7.64 -13.47
CA ILE A 268 -10.72 -7.27 -13.29
C ILE A 268 -11.25 -6.78 -14.65
N LYS A 269 -11.16 -7.63 -15.69
CA LYS A 269 -12.02 -7.43 -16.85
C LYS A 269 -13.44 -7.74 -16.37
N PRO A 270 -14.43 -6.87 -16.62
CA PRO A 270 -15.80 -7.29 -16.45
C PRO A 270 -15.98 -8.51 -17.33
N LYS A 271 -16.30 -9.67 -16.74
CA LYS A 271 -16.82 -10.79 -17.52
C LYS A 271 -17.95 -10.19 -18.37
N ARG A 272 -17.90 -10.40 -19.68
CA ARG A 272 -19.07 -10.12 -20.53
C ARG A 272 -20.18 -11.00 -19.97
N MET A 273 -21.04 -10.39 -19.17
CA MET A 273 -22.09 -11.06 -18.43
C MET A 273 -23.37 -10.86 -19.21
N GLU A 274 -23.75 -11.90 -19.93
CA GLU A 274 -25.08 -12.08 -20.52
C GLU A 274 -26.09 -12.30 -19.38
N ASN A 275 -26.35 -11.30 -18.53
CA ASN A 275 -27.52 -11.32 -17.64
C ASN A 275 -27.82 -9.93 -17.05
N LYS A 276 -29.05 -9.45 -17.25
CA LYS A 276 -29.51 -8.10 -16.87
C LYS A 276 -29.50 -7.83 -15.34
N ASN A 277 -29.37 -8.84 -14.49
CA ASN A 277 -29.27 -8.67 -13.04
C ASN A 277 -27.86 -8.29 -12.55
N GLU A 278 -26.80 -8.51 -13.33
CA GLU A 278 -25.42 -8.11 -13.00
C GLU A 278 -25.08 -6.66 -13.42
N ILE A 279 -25.98 -6.00 -14.15
CA ILE A 279 -25.81 -4.61 -14.60
C ILE A 279 -25.96 -3.62 -13.42
N LYS A 280 -26.74 -3.96 -12.37
CA LYS A 280 -26.82 -3.13 -11.15
C LYS A 280 -25.51 -3.17 -10.36
N SER A 281 -24.92 -4.34 -10.14
CA SER A 281 -23.68 -4.45 -9.36
C SER A 281 -22.46 -3.87 -10.08
N THR A 282 -22.45 -3.83 -11.42
CA THR A 282 -21.39 -3.17 -12.19
C THR A 282 -21.52 -1.65 -12.23
N VAL A 283 -22.73 -1.10 -12.12
CA VAL A 283 -22.93 0.35 -11.89
C VAL A 283 -22.49 0.70 -10.47
N GLU A 284 -22.82 -0.12 -9.47
CA GLU A 284 -22.37 0.04 -8.08
C GLU A 284 -20.84 -0.09 -7.94
N LEU A 285 -20.21 -1.09 -8.57
CA LEU A 285 -18.74 -1.22 -8.59
C LEU A 285 -18.06 -0.07 -9.33
N ARG A 286 -18.64 0.45 -10.42
CA ARG A 286 -18.10 1.65 -11.08
C ARG A 286 -18.26 2.89 -10.22
N GLN A 287 -19.35 2.98 -9.47
CA GLN A 287 -19.59 4.05 -8.52
C GLN A 287 -18.59 3.97 -7.35
N GLN A 288 -18.36 2.77 -6.80
CA GLN A 288 -17.36 2.52 -5.75
C GLN A 288 -15.92 2.76 -6.23
N ILE A 289 -15.58 2.41 -7.47
CA ILE A 289 -14.28 2.74 -8.06
C ILE A 289 -14.13 4.26 -8.22
N LYS A 290 -15.22 4.95 -8.60
CA LYS A 290 -15.24 6.42 -8.67
C LYS A 290 -15.07 7.04 -7.28
N GLU A 291 -15.71 6.49 -6.27
CA GLU A 291 -15.59 6.92 -4.87
C GLU A 291 -14.19 6.65 -4.30
N LEU A 292 -13.57 5.51 -4.65
CA LEU A 292 -12.17 5.23 -4.32
C LEU A 292 -11.21 6.18 -5.06
N GLN A 293 -11.50 6.54 -6.30
CA GLN A 293 -10.72 7.54 -7.03
C GLN A 293 -10.87 8.93 -6.39
N ILE A 294 -12.08 9.32 -6.00
CA ILE A 294 -12.34 10.57 -5.28
C ILE A 294 -11.60 10.56 -3.93
N MET A 295 -11.65 9.46 -3.17
CA MET A 295 -10.91 9.33 -1.91
C MET A 295 -9.39 9.37 -2.12
N MET A 296 -8.88 8.78 -3.21
CA MET A 296 -7.46 8.87 -3.55
C MET A 296 -7.05 10.29 -3.94
N ASP A 297 -7.88 11.00 -4.72
CA ASP A 297 -7.66 12.39 -5.10
C ASP A 297 -7.71 13.31 -3.86
N ASP A 298 -8.58 13.03 -2.90
CA ASP A 298 -8.67 13.75 -1.62
C ASP A 298 -7.45 13.49 -0.72
N VAL A 299 -6.95 12.25 -0.68
CA VAL A 299 -5.70 11.90 0.01
C VAL A 299 -4.50 12.58 -0.65
N GLU A 300 -4.44 12.61 -1.98
CA GLU A 300 -3.40 13.31 -2.74
C GLU A 300 -3.42 14.82 -2.44
N SER A 301 -4.61 15.42 -2.40
CA SER A 301 -4.82 16.83 -2.03
C SER A 301 -4.42 17.14 -0.59
N MET A 302 -4.75 16.25 0.36
CA MET A 302 -4.30 16.35 1.76
C MET A 302 -2.78 16.30 1.86
N ILE A 303 -2.13 15.37 1.17
CA ILE A 303 -0.67 15.25 1.14
C ILE A 303 -0.03 16.54 0.59
N GLN A 304 -0.57 17.10 -0.49
CA GLN A 304 -0.09 18.37 -1.06
C GLN A 304 -0.27 19.56 -0.10
N THR A 305 -1.33 19.56 0.70
CA THR A 305 -1.59 20.61 1.71
C THR A 305 -0.63 20.51 2.88
N LEU A 306 -0.39 19.29 3.38
CA LEU A 306 0.60 19.02 4.43
C LEU A 306 2.02 19.39 4.00
N LEU A 307 2.37 19.10 2.73
CA LEU A 307 3.66 19.50 2.14
C LEU A 307 3.83 21.02 2.09
N LYS A 308 2.77 21.78 1.81
CA LYS A 308 2.80 23.25 1.85
C LYS A 308 2.93 23.79 3.28
N MET A 309 2.27 23.18 4.25
CA MET A 309 2.38 23.58 5.67
C MET A 309 3.77 23.32 6.24
N SER A 310 4.43 22.21 5.86
CA SER A 310 5.81 21.92 6.31
C SER A 310 6.85 22.94 5.78
N LYS A 311 6.61 23.54 4.62
CA LYS A 311 7.48 24.60 4.06
C LYS A 311 7.36 25.94 4.79
N ASN A 312 6.26 26.16 5.51
CA ASN A 312 6.02 27.40 6.27
C ASN A 312 6.44 27.31 7.75
N GLN A 313 7.03 26.18 8.19
CA GLN A 313 7.49 25.96 9.57
C GLN A 313 9.02 25.81 9.69
N GLN A 314 9.81 26.50 8.86
CA GLN A 314 11.22 26.72 9.20
C GLN A 314 11.31 27.81 10.28
N PRO A 315 11.87 27.53 11.48
CA PRO A 315 12.06 28.55 12.49
C PRO A 315 13.12 29.54 12.02
N THR A 316 12.76 30.82 12.00
CA THR A 316 13.68 31.94 11.89
C THR A 316 14.70 31.81 13.02
N GLN A 317 15.95 31.44 12.67
CA GLN A 317 17.05 31.42 13.62
C GLN A 317 17.20 32.83 14.21
N THR A 318 16.78 32.99 15.46
CA THR A 318 17.06 34.19 16.23
C THR A 318 18.51 34.10 16.68
N ALA A 319 19.33 35.02 16.19
CA ALA A 319 20.69 35.22 16.66
C ALA A 319 20.67 35.51 18.17
N ILE A 320 21.38 34.71 18.95
CA ILE A 320 21.78 35.09 20.31
C ILE A 320 23.31 35.16 20.31
N THR A 321 23.80 36.40 20.26
CA THR A 321 25.15 36.78 20.65
C THR A 321 25.28 36.69 22.16
N HIS A 322 26.27 35.96 22.65
CA HIS A 322 27.05 36.32 23.84
C HIS A 322 28.45 35.72 23.74
#